data_AF-K6WIH7-F1
#
_entry.id   AF-K6WIH7-F1
#
_cell.length_a   1.000
_cell.length_b   1.000
_cell.length_c   1.000
_cell.angle_alpha   90.00
_cell.angle_beta   90.00
_cell.angle_gamma   90.00
#
_symmetry.space_group_name_H-M   'P 1'
#
loop_
_entity.id
_entity.type
_entity.pdbx_description
1 polymer ?
#
loop_
_entity_poly.entity_id
_entity_poly.type
_entity_poly.pdbx_seq_one_letter_code
_entity_poly.pdbx_strand_id
1 'polypeptide(L)'
;MRPVTPGALSSVRRMYRVGVDSWGAVVGLGLVAAAIGVIAFVRYRGRETAMLRGDVALARELRELAGDDEVRLAAVDEFELAIYQRLFYASVVAPRIRSAAWALLGTALAVTAALAADSGDGVLYDVVTIAAIIVAVVFAIATLTYAVLAIYHTATTPRVSFAESYASS
;
A
#
# COMPACT_ATOMS: atom_id res chain seq x y z
N MET A 1 6.88 53.62 -25.92
CA MET A 1 7.47 52.40 -25.34
C MET A 1 8.42 52.81 -24.21
N ARG A 2 8.08 52.56 -22.95
CA ARG A 2 9.00 52.80 -21.83
C ARG A 2 10.00 51.64 -21.74
N PRO A 3 11.31 51.88 -21.63
CA PRO A 3 12.29 50.81 -21.48
C PRO A 3 12.11 50.13 -20.12
N VAL A 4 12.00 48.80 -20.13
CA VAL A 4 11.97 47.97 -18.92
C VAL A 4 13.32 48.11 -18.22
N THR A 5 13.32 48.55 -16.96
CA THR A 5 14.55 48.72 -16.19
C THR A 5 15.17 47.35 -15.84
N PRO A 6 16.50 47.20 -15.95
CA PRO A 6 17.18 45.91 -15.77
C PRO A 6 16.98 45.26 -14.38
N GLY A 7 16.60 46.04 -13.36
CA GLY A 7 16.28 45.53 -12.02
C GLY A 7 14.93 44.80 -11.89
N ALA A 8 13.98 45.04 -12.80
CA ALA A 8 12.70 44.35 -12.78
C ALA A 8 12.84 42.89 -13.27
N LEU A 9 13.68 42.67 -14.30
CA LEU A 9 13.92 41.35 -14.87
C LEU A 9 14.71 40.42 -13.93
N SER A 10 15.66 40.96 -13.17
CA SER A 10 16.43 40.18 -12.19
C SER A 10 15.58 39.76 -10.98
N SER A 11 14.63 40.61 -10.57
CA SER A 11 13.70 40.31 -9.48
C SER A 11 12.69 39.23 -9.87
N VAL A 12 12.11 39.32 -11.07
CA VAL A 12 11.18 38.29 -11.58
C VAL A 12 11.86 36.94 -11.76
N ARG A 13 13.08 36.91 -12.32
CA ARG A 13 13.85 35.67 -12.52
C ARG A 13 14.24 35.00 -11.19
N ARG A 14 14.54 35.80 -10.15
CA ARG A 14 14.82 35.29 -8.81
C ARG A 14 13.56 34.73 -8.15
N MET A 15 12.43 35.41 -8.27
CA MET A 15 11.16 34.97 -7.70
C MET A 15 10.65 33.68 -8.35
N TYR A 16 10.75 33.56 -9.67
CA TYR A 16 10.43 32.34 -10.41
C TYR A 16 11.32 31.16 -10.00
N ARG A 17 12.63 31.38 -9.85
CA ARG A 17 13.57 30.33 -9.40
C ARG A 17 13.24 29.80 -8.01
N VAL A 18 13.00 30.71 -7.05
CA VAL A 18 12.60 30.32 -5.68
C VAL A 18 11.27 29.55 -5.68
N GLY A 19 10.33 29.95 -6.54
CA GLY A 19 9.08 29.20 -6.77
C GLY A 19 9.35 27.77 -7.24
N VAL A 20 10.08 27.59 -8.33
CA VAL A 20 10.36 26.26 -8.91
C VAL A 20 11.17 25.37 -7.94
N ASP A 21 12.18 25.91 -7.26
CA ASP A 21 12.98 25.17 -6.28
C ASP A 21 12.14 24.69 -5.08
N SER A 22 11.20 25.53 -4.61
CA SER A 22 10.29 25.17 -3.51
C SER A 22 9.31 24.07 -3.90
N TRP A 23 8.80 24.08 -5.14
CA TRP A 23 7.91 23.05 -5.66
C TRP A 23 8.63 21.70 -5.80
N GLY A 24 9.86 21.68 -6.29
CA GLY A 24 10.68 20.48 -6.34
C GLY A 24 10.92 19.87 -4.95
N ALA A 25 11.19 20.71 -3.95
CA ALA A 25 11.38 20.26 -2.56
C ALA A 25 10.09 19.65 -1.97
N VAL A 26 8.92 20.26 -2.22
CA VAL A 26 7.63 19.75 -1.75
C VAL A 26 7.28 18.41 -2.38
N VAL A 27 7.48 18.26 -3.71
CA VAL A 27 7.24 16.99 -4.40
C VAL A 27 8.18 15.91 -3.87
N GLY A 28 9.47 16.22 -3.71
CA GLY A 28 10.46 15.29 -3.16
C GLY A 28 10.13 14.83 -1.74
N LEU A 29 9.79 15.76 -0.84
CA LEU A 29 9.40 15.43 0.54
C LEU A 29 8.09 14.63 0.59
N GLY A 30 7.11 14.97 -0.24
CA GLY A 30 5.87 14.22 -0.35
C GLY A 30 6.10 12.77 -0.80
N LEU A 31 7.04 12.55 -1.71
CA LEU A 31 7.38 11.22 -2.21
C LEU A 31 8.09 10.37 -1.15
N VAL A 32 9.01 10.98 -0.39
CA VAL A 32 9.65 10.33 0.77
C VAL A 32 8.60 9.98 1.84
N ALA A 33 7.68 10.88 2.13
CA ALA A 33 6.58 10.62 3.07
C ALA A 33 5.69 9.47 2.59
N ALA A 34 5.35 9.42 1.30
CA ALA A 34 4.59 8.33 0.70
C ALA A 34 5.35 6.99 0.81
N ALA A 35 6.65 6.98 0.55
CA ALA A 35 7.48 5.77 0.69
C ALA A 35 7.50 5.27 2.13
N ILE A 36 7.72 6.16 3.10
CA ILE A 36 7.69 5.83 4.53
C ILE A 36 6.31 5.30 4.93
N GLY A 37 5.24 5.95 4.46
CA GLY A 37 3.86 5.52 4.72
C GLY A 37 3.57 4.10 4.20
N VAL A 38 3.99 3.79 2.97
CA VAL A 38 3.85 2.45 2.39
C VAL A 38 4.67 1.43 3.19
N ILE A 39 5.92 1.73 3.54
CA ILE A 39 6.76 0.84 4.35
C ILE A 39 6.11 0.57 5.72
N ALA A 40 5.65 1.63 6.39
CA ALA A 40 4.98 1.52 7.70
C ALA A 40 3.70 0.67 7.59
N PHE A 41 2.88 0.90 6.57
CA PHE A 41 1.68 0.12 6.29
C PHE A 41 1.99 -1.36 6.07
N VAL A 42 2.95 -1.66 5.20
CA VAL A 42 3.40 -3.03 4.89
C VAL A 42 3.89 -3.74 6.16
N ARG A 43 4.67 -3.04 6.99
CA ARG A 43 5.22 -3.58 8.24
C ARG A 43 4.15 -3.80 9.30
N TYR A 44 3.18 -2.89 9.43
CA TYR A 44 2.02 -3.07 10.29
C TYR A 44 1.24 -4.33 9.92
N ARG A 45 0.92 -4.50 8.63
CA ARG A 45 0.25 -5.71 8.12
C ARG A 45 1.07 -6.99 8.32
N GLY A 46 2.39 -6.89 8.24
CA GLY A 46 3.30 -7.99 8.56
C GLY A 46 3.23 -8.43 10.03
N ARG A 47 3.17 -7.45 10.95
CA ARG A 47 3.02 -7.73 12.40
C ARG A 47 1.66 -8.37 12.72
N GLU A 48 0.59 -7.89 12.08
CA GLU A 48 -0.75 -8.47 12.21
C GLU A 48 -0.76 -9.96 11.83
N THR A 49 -0.06 -10.32 10.73
CA THR A 49 0.07 -11.73 10.32
C THR A 49 0.88 -12.56 11.31
N ALA A 50 1.91 -11.98 11.93
CA ALA A 50 2.73 -12.68 12.93
C ALA A 50 1.96 -12.90 14.23
N MET A 51 1.12 -11.94 14.65
CA MET A 51 0.24 -12.08 15.81
C MET A 51 -0.76 -13.21 15.61
N LEU A 52 -1.43 -13.28 14.44
CA LEU A 52 -2.36 -14.36 14.12
C LEU A 52 -1.70 -15.76 14.16
N ARG A 53 -0.42 -15.88 13.81
CA ARG A 53 0.31 -17.15 13.96
C ARG A 53 0.57 -17.50 15.42
N GLY A 54 0.82 -16.50 16.26
CA GLY A 54 0.91 -16.67 17.71
C GLY A 54 -0.42 -17.14 18.30
N ASP A 55 -1.53 -16.55 17.85
CA ASP A 55 -2.88 -16.95 18.31
C ASP A 55 -3.22 -18.41 17.94
N VAL A 56 -2.76 -18.90 16.78
CA VAL A 56 -2.88 -20.34 16.42
C VAL A 56 -2.08 -21.25 17.36
N ALA A 57 -0.87 -20.83 17.76
CA ALA A 57 -0.08 -21.59 18.72
C ALA A 57 -0.76 -21.60 20.10
N LEU A 58 -1.28 -20.46 20.54
CA LEU A 58 -2.04 -20.33 21.78
C LEU A 58 -3.29 -21.20 21.77
N ALA A 59 -4.02 -21.28 20.65
CA ALA A 59 -5.19 -22.13 20.52
C ALA A 59 -4.86 -23.61 20.77
N ARG A 60 -3.73 -24.10 20.21
CA ARG A 60 -3.25 -25.46 20.48
C ARG A 60 -2.93 -25.68 21.96
N GLU A 61 -2.23 -24.75 22.59
CA GLU A 61 -1.90 -24.83 24.02
C GLU A 61 -3.16 -24.84 24.89
N LEU A 62 -4.15 -24.00 24.57
CA LEU A 62 -5.44 -23.97 25.28
C LEU A 62 -6.24 -25.25 25.09
N ARG A 63 -6.20 -25.87 23.91
CA ARG A 63 -6.81 -27.17 23.62
C ARG A 63 -6.21 -28.27 24.49
N GLU A 64 -4.88 -28.32 24.57
CA GLU A 64 -4.16 -29.26 25.44
C GLU A 64 -4.52 -29.03 26.91
N LEU A 65 -4.64 -27.78 27.35
CA LEU A 65 -5.01 -27.43 28.73
C LEU A 65 -6.47 -27.75 29.07
N ALA A 66 -7.37 -27.70 28.07
CA ALA A 66 -8.80 -27.98 28.24
C ALA A 66 -9.05 -29.46 28.53
N GLY A 67 -8.22 -30.37 27.99
CA GLY A 67 -8.40 -31.81 28.19
C GLY A 67 -9.78 -32.27 27.72
N ASP A 68 -10.49 -32.99 28.59
CA ASP A 68 -11.84 -33.51 28.33
C ASP A 68 -12.97 -32.61 28.90
N ASP A 69 -12.66 -31.40 29.35
CA ASP A 69 -13.68 -30.46 29.85
C ASP A 69 -14.45 -29.83 28.68
N GLU A 70 -15.71 -30.27 28.51
CA GLU A 70 -16.60 -29.86 27.43
C GLU A 70 -16.79 -28.33 27.34
N VAL A 71 -16.86 -27.64 28.48
CA VAL A 71 -17.08 -26.18 28.50
C VAL A 71 -15.82 -25.45 28.06
N ARG A 72 -14.66 -25.93 28.48
CA ARG A 72 -13.36 -25.35 28.08
C ARG A 72 -13.07 -25.63 26.61
N LEU A 73 -13.42 -26.82 26.11
CA LEU A 73 -13.33 -27.15 24.70
C LEU A 73 -14.23 -26.26 23.83
N ALA A 74 -15.48 -26.02 24.25
CA ALA A 74 -16.38 -25.12 23.52
C ALA A 74 -15.84 -23.68 23.44
N ALA A 75 -15.20 -23.19 24.51
CA ALA A 75 -14.54 -21.88 24.50
C ALA A 75 -13.32 -21.83 23.55
N VAL A 76 -12.55 -22.92 23.48
CA VAL A 76 -11.43 -23.05 22.53
C VAL A 76 -11.92 -23.12 21.09
N ASP A 77 -13.02 -23.84 20.82
CA ASP A 77 -13.63 -23.92 19.49
C ASP A 77 -14.05 -22.54 18.97
N GLU A 78 -14.68 -21.72 19.80
CA GLU A 78 -15.07 -20.34 19.43
C GLU A 78 -13.83 -19.46 19.17
N PHE A 79 -12.78 -19.60 19.98
CA PHE A 79 -11.52 -18.89 19.80
C PHE A 79 -10.81 -19.29 18.49
N GLU A 80 -10.70 -20.60 18.22
CA GLU A 80 -10.16 -21.14 16.97
C GLU A 80 -10.94 -20.66 15.76
N LEU A 81 -12.27 -20.64 15.84
CA LEU A 81 -13.14 -20.17 14.77
C LEU A 81 -12.84 -18.71 14.39
N ALA A 82 -12.74 -17.83 15.39
CA ALA A 82 -12.41 -16.41 15.17
C ALA A 82 -11.02 -16.24 14.53
N ILE A 83 -10.05 -17.07 14.91
CA ILE A 83 -8.71 -17.07 14.34
C ILE A 83 -8.72 -17.54 12.88
N TYR A 84 -9.38 -18.67 12.58
CA TYR A 84 -9.45 -19.22 11.23
C TYR A 84 -10.11 -18.26 10.24
N GLN A 85 -11.19 -17.58 10.64
CA GLN A 85 -11.84 -16.56 9.81
C GLN A 85 -10.89 -15.41 9.47
N ARG A 86 -10.14 -14.92 10.46
CA ARG A 86 -9.15 -13.86 10.26
C ARG A 86 -7.96 -14.30 9.42
N LEU A 87 -7.47 -15.53 9.61
CA LEU A 87 -6.38 -16.12 8.82
C LEU A 87 -6.77 -16.32 7.36
N PHE A 88 -7.99 -16.76 7.09
CA PHE A 88 -8.49 -16.92 5.73
C PHE A 88 -8.56 -15.56 5.02
N TYR A 89 -9.13 -14.55 5.68
CA TYR A 89 -9.17 -13.19 5.14
C TYR A 89 -7.76 -12.59 4.94
N ALA A 90 -6.89 -12.72 5.95
CA ALA A 90 -5.53 -12.18 5.91
C ALA A 90 -4.64 -12.86 4.86
N SER A 91 -4.77 -14.18 4.68
CA SER A 91 -3.95 -14.93 3.71
C SER A 91 -4.32 -14.64 2.26
N VAL A 92 -5.59 -14.32 1.97
CA VAL A 92 -6.06 -14.02 0.62
C VAL A 92 -5.93 -12.52 0.31
N VAL A 93 -6.40 -11.64 1.18
CA VAL A 93 -6.52 -10.21 0.86
C VAL A 93 -5.20 -9.46 1.15
N ALA A 94 -4.52 -9.75 2.26
CA ALA A 94 -3.37 -8.94 2.69
C ALA A 94 -2.17 -8.95 1.72
N PRO A 95 -1.79 -10.07 1.08
CA PRO A 95 -0.71 -10.07 0.09
C PRO A 95 -1.00 -9.15 -1.10
N ARG A 96 -2.25 -9.12 -1.56
CA ARG A 96 -2.68 -8.31 -2.71
C ARG A 96 -2.68 -6.82 -2.38
N ILE A 97 -3.19 -6.45 -1.20
CA ILE A 97 -3.12 -5.04 -0.74
C ILE A 97 -1.66 -4.60 -0.60
N ARG A 98 -0.77 -5.47 -0.10
CA ARG A 98 0.67 -5.18 -0.01
C ARG A 98 1.28 -4.92 -1.39
N SER A 99 0.97 -5.77 -2.36
CA SER A 99 1.46 -5.60 -3.74
C SER A 99 0.89 -4.35 -4.41
N ALA A 100 -0.39 -4.03 -4.19
CA ALA A 100 -1.02 -2.80 -4.67
C ALA A 100 -0.32 -1.54 -4.11
N ALA A 101 0.00 -1.55 -2.81
CA ALA A 101 0.68 -0.43 -2.16
C ALA A 101 2.09 -0.19 -2.73
N TRP A 102 2.86 -1.27 -2.95
CA TRP A 102 4.17 -1.18 -3.59
C TRP A 102 4.07 -0.72 -5.05
N ALA A 103 3.08 -1.22 -5.79
CA ALA A 103 2.89 -0.83 -7.17
C ALA A 103 2.48 0.65 -7.29
N LEU A 104 1.66 1.15 -6.37
CA LEU A 104 1.27 2.56 -6.33
C LEU A 104 2.48 3.46 -6.05
N LEU A 105 3.35 3.06 -5.12
CA LEU A 105 4.59 3.78 -4.86
C LEU A 105 5.53 3.77 -6.08
N GLY A 106 5.65 2.61 -6.75
CA GLY A 106 6.41 2.49 -7.99
C GLY A 106 5.87 3.40 -9.10
N THR A 107 4.54 3.53 -9.20
CA THR A 107 3.88 4.45 -10.13
C THR A 107 4.25 5.89 -9.82
N ALA A 108 4.13 6.31 -8.55
CA ALA A 108 4.46 7.66 -8.12
C ALA A 108 5.93 8.01 -8.41
N LEU A 109 6.86 7.11 -8.09
CA LEU A 109 8.28 7.26 -8.38
C LEU A 109 8.55 7.41 -9.89
N ALA A 110 7.94 6.54 -10.71
CA ALA A 110 8.14 6.56 -12.15
C ALA A 110 7.58 7.82 -12.82
N VAL A 111 6.40 8.29 -12.37
CA VAL A 111 5.83 9.57 -12.83
C VAL A 111 6.75 10.73 -12.46
N THR A 112 7.26 10.78 -11.22
CA THR A 112 8.21 11.83 -10.82
C THR A 112 9.51 11.78 -11.62
N ALA A 113 10.01 10.57 -11.93
CA ALA A 113 11.20 10.41 -12.77
C ALA A 113 10.97 10.92 -14.21
N ALA A 114 9.81 10.62 -14.80
CA ALA A 114 9.46 11.11 -16.14
C ALA A 114 9.41 12.65 -16.17
N LEU A 115 8.74 13.26 -15.20
CA LEU A 115 8.65 14.73 -15.09
C LEU A 115 10.00 15.39 -14.85
N ALA A 116 10.90 14.75 -14.11
CA ALA A 116 12.24 15.27 -13.89
C ALA A 116 13.09 15.21 -15.17
N ALA A 117 12.99 14.12 -15.93
CA ALA A 117 13.74 13.92 -17.17
C ALA A 117 13.25 14.84 -18.31
N ASP A 118 11.95 15.13 -18.39
CA ASP A 118 11.34 16.02 -19.38
C ASP A 118 11.87 17.47 -19.33
N SER A 119 12.50 17.86 -18.22
CA SER A 119 13.10 19.20 -18.07
C SER A 119 14.48 19.37 -18.72
N GLY A 120 15.08 18.30 -19.23
CA GLY A 120 16.40 18.31 -19.88
C GLY A 120 16.31 18.17 -21.40
N ASP A 121 17.29 18.73 -22.10
CA ASP A 121 17.38 18.67 -23.56
C ASP A 121 18.35 17.57 -24.04
N GLY A 122 17.93 16.77 -25.02
CA GLY A 122 18.76 15.82 -25.76
C GLY A 122 18.26 14.37 -25.73
N VAL A 123 18.81 13.54 -26.62
CA VAL A 123 18.35 12.16 -26.87
C VAL A 123 18.33 11.29 -25.61
N LEU A 124 19.28 11.47 -24.69
CA LEU A 124 19.30 10.73 -23.43
C LEU A 124 18.09 11.08 -22.53
N TYR A 125 17.70 12.35 -22.47
CA TYR A 125 16.52 12.78 -21.71
C TYR A 125 15.24 12.22 -22.32
N ASP A 126 15.10 12.26 -23.65
CA ASP A 126 13.97 11.65 -24.36
C ASP A 126 13.82 10.17 -24.03
N VAL A 127 14.92 9.40 -24.13
CA VAL A 127 14.91 7.95 -23.86
C VAL A 127 14.53 7.67 -22.40
N VAL A 128 15.06 8.43 -21.45
CA VAL A 128 14.75 8.27 -20.01
C VAL A 128 13.29 8.61 -19.73
N THR A 129 12.75 9.69 -20.32
CA THR A 129 11.35 10.09 -20.17
C THR A 129 10.43 8.99 -20.70
N ILE A 130 10.69 8.46 -21.90
CA ILE A 130 9.90 7.36 -22.48
C ILE A 130 9.97 6.12 -21.59
N ALA A 131 11.16 5.72 -21.14
CA ALA A 131 11.34 4.57 -20.26
C ALA A 131 10.57 4.73 -18.93
N ALA A 132 10.64 5.91 -18.33
CA ALA A 132 9.93 6.22 -17.08
C ALA A 132 8.40 6.18 -17.26
N ILE A 133 7.88 6.67 -18.40
CA ILE A 133 6.45 6.55 -18.74
C ILE A 133 6.04 5.08 -18.85
N ILE A 134 6.81 4.25 -19.56
CA ILE A 134 6.52 2.81 -19.68
C ILE A 134 6.48 2.14 -18.31
N VAL A 135 7.47 2.43 -17.45
CA VAL A 135 7.52 1.91 -16.08
C VAL A 135 6.31 2.37 -15.26
N ALA A 136 5.91 3.64 -15.37
CA ALA A 136 4.73 4.18 -14.71
C ALA A 136 3.45 3.46 -15.15
N VAL A 137 3.29 3.20 -16.44
CA VAL A 137 2.13 2.45 -16.98
C VAL A 137 2.10 1.03 -16.42
N VAL A 138 3.23 0.33 -16.40
CA VAL A 138 3.30 -1.04 -15.85
C VAL A 138 2.91 -1.07 -14.37
N PHE A 139 3.44 -0.14 -13.58
CA PHE A 139 3.10 -0.05 -12.16
C PHE A 139 1.65 0.39 -11.92
N ALA A 140 1.09 1.26 -12.76
CA ALA A 140 -0.31 1.65 -12.68
C ALA A 140 -1.24 0.46 -12.95
N ILE A 141 -0.95 -0.33 -14.00
CA ILE A 141 -1.69 -1.57 -14.31
C ILE A 141 -1.58 -2.56 -13.15
N ALA A 142 -0.38 -2.76 -12.60
CA ALA A 142 -0.19 -3.64 -11.45
C ALA A 142 -1.00 -3.17 -10.23
N THR A 143 -1.00 -1.86 -9.95
CA THR A 143 -1.77 -1.26 -8.86
C THR A 143 -3.25 -1.57 -9.01
N LEU A 144 -3.82 -1.28 -10.19
CA LEU A 144 -5.22 -1.53 -10.47
C LEU A 144 -5.55 -3.02 -10.36
N THR A 145 -4.71 -3.89 -10.91
CA THR A 145 -4.90 -5.35 -10.86
C THR A 145 -4.95 -5.86 -9.42
N TYR A 146 -3.97 -5.48 -8.59
CA TYR A 146 -3.93 -5.90 -7.20
C TYR A 146 -5.03 -5.29 -6.35
N ALA A 147 -5.43 -4.04 -6.64
CA ALA A 147 -6.56 -3.39 -5.97
C ALA A 147 -7.88 -4.09 -6.31
N VAL A 148 -8.14 -4.38 -7.59
CA VAL A 148 -9.33 -5.11 -8.04
C VAL A 148 -9.36 -6.50 -7.41
N LEU A 149 -8.24 -7.24 -7.42
CA LEU A 149 -8.19 -8.56 -6.77
C LEU A 149 -8.43 -8.45 -5.26
N ALA A 150 -7.90 -7.44 -4.59
CA ALA A 150 -8.15 -7.23 -3.17
C ALA A 150 -9.63 -6.94 -2.90
N ILE A 151 -10.27 -6.09 -3.70
CA ILE A 151 -11.71 -5.78 -3.59
C ILE A 151 -12.55 -7.01 -3.89
N TYR A 152 -12.27 -7.71 -4.98
CA TYR A 152 -12.96 -8.93 -5.38
C TYR A 152 -12.91 -9.96 -4.25
N HIS A 153 -11.72 -10.29 -3.75
CA HIS A 153 -11.61 -11.22 -2.64
C HIS A 153 -12.27 -10.67 -1.37
N THR A 154 -12.22 -9.37 -1.08
CA THR A 154 -12.95 -8.83 0.07
C THR A 154 -14.47 -9.02 -0.05
N ALA A 155 -15.01 -8.93 -1.27
CA ALA A 155 -16.43 -9.08 -1.56
C ALA A 155 -16.89 -10.55 -1.68
N THR A 156 -16.04 -11.43 -2.20
CA THR A 156 -16.38 -12.83 -2.50
C THR A 156 -15.85 -13.84 -1.49
N THR A 157 -14.98 -13.44 -0.56
CA THR A 157 -14.58 -14.32 0.55
C THR A 157 -15.84 -14.55 1.38
N PRO A 158 -16.40 -15.78 1.41
CA PRO A 158 -17.62 -16.04 2.15
C PRO A 158 -17.36 -15.67 3.61
N ARG A 159 -18.15 -14.74 4.14
CA ARG A 159 -18.29 -14.63 5.58
C ARG A 159 -19.07 -15.87 5.96
N VAL A 160 -18.36 -16.95 6.30
CA VAL A 160 -18.99 -18.16 6.83
C VAL A 160 -19.60 -17.75 8.18
N SER A 161 -20.80 -17.20 8.13
CA SER A 161 -21.64 -17.01 9.30
C SER A 161 -22.23 -18.37 9.59
N PHE A 162 -21.65 -19.09 10.56
CA PHE A 162 -22.24 -20.28 11.17
C PHE A 162 -23.56 -19.97 11.90
N ALA A 163 -24.14 -18.76 11.73
CA ALA A 163 -25.47 -18.40 12.18
C ALA A 163 -26.52 -19.43 11.72
N GLU A 164 -26.37 -20.02 10.53
CA GLU A 164 -27.24 -21.12 10.07
C GLU A 164 -26.97 -22.43 10.82
N SER A 165 -25.73 -22.70 11.24
CA SER A 165 -25.37 -23.90 12.01
C SER A 165 -25.88 -23.86 13.46
N TYR A 166 -25.89 -22.68 14.10
CA TYR A 166 -26.50 -22.48 15.43
C TYR A 166 -28.03 -22.40 15.39
N ALA A 167 -28.64 -22.09 14.25
CA ALA A 167 -30.10 -22.13 14.09
C ALA A 167 -30.64 -23.55 13.91
N SER A 168 -29.79 -24.51 13.54
CA SER A 168 -30.13 -25.91 13.31
C SER A 168 -29.78 -26.86 14.47
N SER A 169 -29.24 -26.35 15.58
CA SER A 169 -28.91 -27.11 16.80
C SER A 169 -29.91 -26.87 17.92
#